data_AF-A0A356QD50-F1
#
_entry.id   AF-A0A356QD50-F1
#
_cell.length_a   1.000
_cell.length_b   1.000
_cell.length_c   1.000
_cell.angle_alpha   90.00
_cell.angle_beta   90.00
_cell.angle_gamma   90.00
#
_symmetry.space_group_name_H-M   'P 1'
#
loop_
_entity.id
_entity.type
_entity.pdbx_description
1 polymer ?
#
loop_
_entity_poly.entity_id
_entity_poly.type
_entity_poly.pdbx_seq_one_letter_code
_entity_poly.pdbx_strand_id
1 'polypeptide(L)'
;MNAVILAVLVMVALSLLRVSVVFALVVGALVGGLVGGLSLDDTLSAFNEGVGGGAQVALAYATLGAFAVAISRSGLPDMLANRLITLLGKEATAAHQARVKMLLLVAVLLVAISSQNAIPVHIAFIPVLIPPLLAVMNRLQLDRRAVACALTFGLTAPYMLLPVGFGAIFLNDILLANLNSAGEPLGLEISRGMVPMAMALPVGGMAMGLLVALLFSYRGQRSYASKDVAALNGQTHTPVEPHLLGLVVSGVAIVAALGL
;
A
#
# COMPACT_ATOMS: atom_id res chain seq x y z
N MET A 1 31.76 10.48 6.00
CA MET A 1 30.29 10.48 5.89
C MET A 1 29.81 9.06 6.09
N ASN A 2 28.75 8.83 6.86
CA ASN A 2 28.25 7.47 7.10
C ASN A 2 27.92 6.80 5.76
N ALA A 3 28.55 5.67 5.45
CA ALA A 3 28.41 4.96 4.18
C ALA A 3 26.95 4.60 3.88
N VAL A 4 26.16 4.30 4.92
CA VAL A 4 24.72 4.03 4.82
C VAL A 4 23.97 5.27 4.33
N ILE A 5 24.25 6.44 4.91
CA ILE A 5 23.58 7.70 4.52
C ILE A 5 23.91 8.02 3.05
N LEU A 6 25.17 7.86 2.64
CA LEU A 6 25.57 8.10 1.26
C LEU A 6 24.89 7.14 0.28
N ALA A 7 24.84 5.85 0.60
CA ALA A 7 24.16 4.83 -0.21
C ALA A 7 22.67 5.19 -0.44
N VAL A 8 21.97 5.57 0.63
CA VAL A 8 20.56 6.00 0.56
C VAL A 8 20.40 7.26 -0.27
N LEU A 9 21.27 8.26 -0.10
CA LEU A 9 21.23 9.50 -0.88
C LEU A 9 21.45 9.24 -2.37
N VAL A 10 22.39 8.38 -2.74
CA VAL A 10 22.64 7.99 -4.13
C VAL A 10 21.42 7.29 -4.73
N MET A 11 20.85 6.32 -4.01
CA MET A 11 19.64 5.61 -4.44
C MET A 11 18.46 6.57 -4.64
N VAL A 12 18.22 7.48 -3.70
CA VAL A 12 17.14 8.48 -3.78
C VAL A 12 17.38 9.44 -4.95
N ALA A 13 18.60 9.96 -5.11
CA ALA A 13 18.94 10.86 -6.21
C ALA A 13 18.71 10.20 -7.58
N LEU A 14 19.16 8.96 -7.77
CA LEU A 14 18.92 8.21 -9.01
C LEU A 14 17.44 7.96 -9.26
N SER A 15 16.67 7.63 -8.22
CA SER A 15 15.22 7.43 -8.32
C SER A 15 14.49 8.73 -8.72
N LEU A 16 14.93 9.88 -8.20
CA LEU A 16 14.41 11.21 -8.58
C LEU A 16 14.77 11.59 -10.02
N LEU A 17 15.92 11.13 -10.52
CA LEU A 17 16.33 11.24 -11.92
C LEU A 17 15.59 10.26 -12.86
N ARG A 18 14.55 9.56 -12.36
CA ARG A 18 13.75 8.57 -13.10
C ARG A 18 14.54 7.35 -13.58
N VAL A 19 15.63 7.03 -12.90
CA VAL A 19 16.33 5.76 -13.09
C VAL A 19 15.52 4.65 -12.43
N SER A 20 15.54 3.44 -13.00
CA SER A 20 14.85 2.28 -12.42
C SER A 20 15.30 2.05 -10.98
N VAL A 21 14.33 1.84 -10.08
CA VAL A 21 14.57 1.60 -8.65
C VAL A 21 15.53 0.42 -8.43
N VAL A 22 15.39 -0.64 -9.23
CA VAL A 22 16.28 -1.81 -9.17
C VAL A 22 17.74 -1.40 -9.43
N PHE A 23 17.97 -0.58 -10.46
CA PHE A 23 19.31 -0.10 -10.77
C PHE A 23 19.84 0.87 -9.72
N ALA A 24 18.98 1.77 -9.22
CA ALA A 24 19.33 2.69 -8.16
C ALA A 24 19.76 1.97 -6.86
N LEU A 25 19.09 0.87 -6.51
CA LEU A 25 19.45 0.01 -5.37
C LEU A 25 20.81 -0.65 -5.56
N VAL A 26 21.09 -1.21 -6.75
CA VAL A 26 22.39 -1.82 -7.05
C VAL A 26 23.51 -0.80 -6.93
N VAL A 27 23.36 0.37 -7.56
CA VAL A 27 24.38 1.43 -7.49
C VAL A 27 24.55 1.95 -6.06
N GLY A 28 23.45 2.14 -5.33
CA GLY A 28 23.50 2.55 -3.92
C GLY A 28 24.25 1.55 -3.05
N ALA A 29 24.01 0.24 -3.23
CA ALA A 29 24.69 -0.82 -2.50
C ALA A 29 26.19 -0.87 -2.84
N LEU A 30 26.56 -0.75 -4.12
CA LEU A 30 27.96 -0.71 -4.54
C LEU A 30 28.71 0.49 -3.95
N VAL A 31 28.12 1.69 -4.03
CA VAL A 31 28.71 2.90 -3.44
C VAL A 31 28.82 2.77 -1.92
N GLY A 32 27.78 2.23 -1.27
CA GLY A 32 27.75 1.99 0.17
C GLY A 32 28.84 1.03 0.64
N GLY A 33 29.01 -0.10 -0.05
CA GLY A 33 30.03 -1.10 0.30
C GLY A 33 31.44 -0.56 0.13
N LEU A 34 31.74 0.05 -1.03
CA LEU A 34 33.07 0.59 -1.32
C LEU A 34 33.45 1.75 -0.37
N VAL A 35 32.51 2.66 -0.09
CA VAL A 35 32.76 3.76 0.87
C VAL A 35 32.78 3.25 2.32
N GLY A 36 32.09 2.14 2.60
CA GLY A 36 32.14 1.41 3.87
C GLY A 36 33.45 0.65 4.10
N GLY A 37 34.36 0.62 3.11
CA GLY A 37 35.65 -0.05 3.20
C GLY A 37 35.64 -1.52 2.80
N LEU A 38 34.54 -2.03 2.24
CA LEU A 38 34.48 -3.37 1.66
C LEU A 38 35.23 -3.40 0.33
N SER A 39 35.83 -4.55 0.00
CA SER A 39 36.29 -4.82 -1.36
C SER A 39 35.10 -4.95 -2.32
N LEU A 40 35.35 -4.93 -3.62
CA LEU A 40 34.30 -5.16 -4.62
C LEU A 40 33.66 -6.54 -4.45
N ASP A 41 34.48 -7.57 -4.21
CA ASP A 41 34.02 -8.94 -4.03
C ASP A 41 33.19 -9.10 -2.75
N ASP A 42 33.62 -8.48 -1.65
CA ASP A 42 32.86 -8.48 -0.39
C ASP A 42 31.55 -7.71 -0.54
N THR A 43 31.56 -6.60 -1.27
CA THR A 43 30.35 -5.80 -1.53
C THR A 43 29.33 -6.59 -2.34
N LEU A 44 29.77 -7.30 -3.39
CA LEU A 44 28.91 -8.14 -4.21
C LEU A 44 28.37 -9.34 -3.40
N SER A 45 29.20 -9.94 -2.56
CA SER A 45 28.79 -11.04 -1.69
C SER A 45 27.72 -10.59 -0.69
N ALA A 46 27.95 -9.47 0.01
CA ALA A 46 26.99 -8.89 0.94
C ALA A 46 25.68 -8.47 0.26
N PHE A 47 25.75 -7.92 -0.96
CA PHE A 47 24.55 -7.59 -1.74
C PHE A 47 23.75 -8.85 -2.09
N ASN A 48 24.40 -9.91 -2.57
CA ASN A 48 23.73 -11.16 -2.94
C ASN A 48 23.07 -11.84 -1.73
N GLU A 49 23.75 -11.86 -0.58
CA GLU A 49 23.21 -12.40 0.66
C GLU A 49 21.99 -11.59 1.14
N GLY A 50 22.09 -10.26 1.11
CA GLY A 50 20.98 -9.37 1.44
C GLY A 50 19.75 -9.54 0.54
N VAL A 51 19.95 -9.75 -0.76
CA VAL A 51 18.86 -10.06 -1.70
C VAL A 51 18.24 -11.43 -1.43
N GLY A 52 19.06 -12.43 -1.08
CA GLY A 52 18.61 -13.77 -0.73
C GLY A 52 17.63 -13.77 0.45
N GLY A 53 17.87 -12.96 1.48
CA GLY A 53 16.95 -12.78 2.62
C GLY A 53 15.56 -12.25 2.25
N GLY A 54 15.42 -11.60 1.09
CA GLY A 54 14.15 -11.10 0.55
C GLY A 54 13.45 -12.03 -0.45
N ALA A 55 14.04 -13.18 -0.81
CA ALA A 55 13.53 -14.02 -1.89
C ALA A 55 12.12 -14.57 -1.63
N GLN A 56 11.81 -14.94 -0.38
CA GLN A 56 10.47 -15.39 0.01
C GLN A 56 9.42 -14.28 -0.19
N VAL A 57 9.78 -13.04 0.14
CA VAL A 57 8.91 -11.86 -0.07
C VAL A 57 8.71 -11.60 -1.56
N ALA A 58 9.77 -11.72 -2.36
CA ALA A 58 9.70 -11.54 -3.82
C ALA A 58 8.78 -12.56 -4.50
N LEU A 59 8.89 -13.84 -4.13
CA LEU A 59 8.01 -14.90 -4.65
C LEU A 59 6.55 -14.69 -4.23
N ALA A 60 6.30 -14.30 -2.98
CA ALA A 60 4.96 -13.96 -2.50
C ALA A 60 4.36 -12.77 -3.27
N TYR A 61 5.17 -11.80 -3.70
CA TYR A 61 4.70 -10.69 -4.53
C TYR A 61 4.46 -11.05 -5.99
N ALA A 62 5.18 -12.03 -6.54
CA ALA A 62 4.89 -12.55 -7.88
C ALA A 62 3.50 -13.20 -7.95
N THR A 63 3.17 -14.06 -6.97
CA THR A 63 1.84 -14.71 -6.89
C THR A 63 0.73 -13.69 -6.61
N LEU A 64 1.02 -12.67 -5.81
CA LEU A 64 0.11 -11.55 -5.58
C LEU A 64 -0.19 -10.74 -6.85
N GLY A 65 0.80 -10.54 -7.70
CA GLY A 65 0.63 -9.94 -9.02
C GLY A 65 -0.32 -10.76 -9.91
N ALA A 66 -0.24 -12.09 -9.86
CA ALA A 66 -1.18 -12.95 -10.56
C ALA A 66 -2.61 -12.84 -9.99
N PHE A 67 -2.75 -12.80 -8.66
CA PHE A 67 -4.04 -12.58 -7.99
C PHE A 67 -4.67 -11.23 -8.37
N ALA A 68 -3.86 -10.18 -8.43
CA ALA A 68 -4.28 -8.84 -8.84
C ALA A 68 -4.91 -8.83 -10.24
N VAL A 69 -4.25 -9.49 -11.18
CA VAL A 69 -4.73 -9.64 -12.56
C VAL A 69 -6.03 -10.44 -12.61
N ALA A 70 -6.18 -11.47 -11.76
CA ALA A 70 -7.40 -12.24 -11.67
C ALA A 70 -8.59 -11.39 -11.16
N ILE A 71 -8.40 -10.60 -10.10
CA ILE A 71 -9.44 -9.68 -9.60
C ILE A 71 -9.77 -8.59 -10.61
N SER A 72 -8.77 -7.99 -11.25
CA SER A 72 -9.03 -6.91 -12.22
C SER A 72 -9.85 -7.41 -13.42
N ARG A 73 -9.78 -8.71 -13.74
CA ARG A 73 -10.52 -9.35 -14.84
C ARG A 73 -11.86 -9.97 -14.42
N SER A 74 -12.21 -9.97 -13.14
CA SER A 74 -13.46 -10.60 -12.67
C SER A 74 -14.70 -9.70 -12.68
N GLY A 75 -14.53 -8.40 -12.90
CA GLY A 75 -15.60 -7.41 -12.84
C GLY A 75 -16.05 -7.06 -11.41
N LEU A 76 -15.44 -7.65 -10.37
CA LEU A 76 -15.75 -7.33 -8.97
C LEU A 76 -15.61 -5.83 -8.62
N PRO A 77 -14.55 -5.11 -9.04
CA PRO A 77 -14.42 -3.68 -8.77
C PRO A 77 -15.54 -2.85 -9.42
N ASP A 78 -15.92 -3.20 -10.65
CA ASP A 78 -17.01 -2.54 -11.39
C ASP A 78 -18.36 -2.80 -10.73
N MET A 79 -18.61 -4.04 -10.28
CA MET A 79 -19.81 -4.39 -9.51
C MET A 79 -19.94 -3.56 -8.24
N LEU A 80 -18.84 -3.42 -7.48
CA LEU A 80 -18.83 -2.64 -6.25
C LEU A 80 -19.14 -1.17 -6.55
N ALA A 81 -18.50 -0.59 -7.55
CA ALA A 81 -18.74 0.78 -7.97
C ALA A 81 -20.20 1.00 -8.40
N ASN A 82 -20.74 0.13 -9.26
CA ASN A 82 -22.14 0.19 -9.71
C ASN A 82 -23.14 0.05 -8.54
N ARG A 83 -22.85 -0.81 -7.57
CA ARG A 83 -23.67 -0.95 -6.35
C ARG A 83 -23.65 0.32 -5.50
N LEU A 84 -22.50 0.98 -5.37
CA LEU A 84 -22.41 2.27 -4.69
C LEU A 84 -23.15 3.38 -5.45
N ILE A 85 -23.06 3.41 -6.79
CA ILE A 85 -23.79 4.37 -7.64
C ILE A 85 -25.30 4.20 -7.51
N THR A 86 -25.79 2.96 -7.49
CA THR A 86 -27.23 2.68 -7.36
C THR A 86 -27.78 3.06 -5.98
N LEU A 87 -26.99 2.89 -4.91
CA LEU A 87 -27.32 3.37 -3.57
C LEU A 87 -27.39 4.91 -3.49
N LEU A 88 -26.67 5.62 -4.37
CA LEU A 88 -26.70 7.07 -4.53
C LEU A 88 -27.90 7.58 -5.35
N GLY A 89 -28.39 6.79 -6.31
CA GLY A 89 -29.32 7.22 -7.35
C GLY A 89 -30.79 7.38 -6.95
N LYS A 90 -31.15 7.08 -5.69
CA LYS A 90 -32.53 7.20 -5.18
C LYS A 90 -32.61 8.37 -4.20
N GLU A 91 -33.01 9.54 -4.71
CA GLU A 91 -33.37 10.76 -3.94
C GLU A 91 -32.46 11.11 -2.76
N ALA A 92 -31.28 11.64 -3.08
CA ALA A 92 -30.28 11.96 -2.08
C ALA A 92 -30.52 13.32 -1.41
N THR A 93 -31.16 13.31 -0.23
CA THR A 93 -31.08 14.44 0.71
C THR A 93 -29.61 14.71 1.10
N ALA A 94 -29.30 15.93 1.55
CA ALA A 94 -27.95 16.27 2.02
C ALA A 94 -27.43 15.31 3.10
N ALA A 95 -28.32 14.82 3.96
CA ALA A 95 -28.00 13.80 4.96
C ALA A 95 -27.65 12.43 4.34
N HIS A 96 -28.35 12.00 3.29
CA HIS A 96 -28.04 10.77 2.56
C HIS A 96 -26.67 10.86 1.88
N GLN A 97 -26.38 11.97 1.20
CA GLN A 97 -25.07 12.19 0.57
C GLN A 97 -23.92 12.13 1.58
N ALA A 98 -24.10 12.75 2.75
CA ALA A 98 -23.10 12.69 3.83
C ALA A 98 -22.87 11.26 4.34
N ARG A 99 -23.94 10.47 4.51
CA ARG A 99 -23.83 9.05 4.90
C ARG A 99 -23.08 8.23 3.86
N VAL A 100 -23.39 8.39 2.57
CA VAL A 100 -22.72 7.64 1.51
C VAL A 100 -21.26 8.05 1.38
N LYS A 101 -20.94 9.35 1.53
CA LYS A 101 -19.55 9.85 1.62
C LYS A 101 -18.78 9.18 2.76
N MET A 102 -19.36 9.13 3.95
CA MET A 102 -18.74 8.49 5.11
C MET A 102 -18.57 6.98 4.90
N LEU A 103 -19.59 6.31 4.36
CA LEU A 103 -19.53 4.89 4.03
C LEU A 103 -18.42 4.59 3.02
N LEU A 104 -18.26 5.40 1.98
CA LEU A 104 -17.18 5.26 1.02
C LEU A 104 -15.80 5.41 1.67
N LEU A 105 -15.60 6.45 2.49
CA LEU A 105 -14.32 6.68 3.18
C LEU A 105 -14.00 5.55 4.15
N VAL A 106 -14.97 5.08 4.93
CA VAL A 106 -14.80 3.96 5.85
C VAL A 106 -14.52 2.67 5.09
N ALA A 107 -15.24 2.39 4.00
CA ALA A 107 -15.00 1.21 3.18
C ALA A 107 -13.61 1.20 2.57
N VAL A 108 -13.17 2.33 1.99
CA VAL A 108 -11.82 2.48 1.43
C VAL A 108 -10.76 2.30 2.52
N LEU A 109 -10.97 2.88 3.70
CA LEU A 109 -10.07 2.73 4.84
C LEU A 109 -9.97 1.28 5.31
N LEU A 110 -11.11 0.59 5.46
CA LEU A 110 -11.14 -0.83 5.87
C LEU A 110 -10.44 -1.70 4.83
N VAL A 111 -10.70 -1.50 3.54
CA VAL A 111 -10.00 -2.23 2.48
C VAL A 111 -8.50 -1.94 2.53
N ALA A 112 -8.09 -0.69 2.74
CA ALA A 112 -6.67 -0.33 2.88
C ALA A 112 -6.01 -1.06 4.06
N ILE A 113 -6.64 -1.06 5.24
CA ILE A 113 -6.17 -1.78 6.44
C ILE A 113 -6.04 -3.28 6.18
N SER A 114 -7.00 -3.88 5.48
CA SER A 114 -7.00 -5.30 5.15
C SER A 114 -6.01 -5.66 4.03
N SER A 115 -5.73 -4.74 3.10
CA SER A 115 -4.95 -4.99 1.87
C SER A 115 -3.45 -5.26 2.09
N GLN A 116 -2.95 -5.13 3.32
CA GLN A 116 -1.58 -5.55 3.68
C GLN A 116 -1.58 -6.66 4.73
N ASN A 117 -2.53 -6.62 5.66
CA ASN A 117 -2.52 -7.48 6.85
C ASN A 117 -3.38 -8.73 6.73
N ALA A 118 -4.44 -8.68 5.93
CA ALA A 118 -5.29 -9.85 5.70
C ALA A 118 -4.96 -10.50 4.37
N ILE A 119 -4.93 -9.70 3.29
CA ILE A 119 -4.61 -10.16 1.94
C ILE A 119 -3.60 -9.16 1.37
N PRO A 120 -2.35 -9.55 1.04
CA PRO A 120 -1.25 -8.60 0.82
C PRO A 120 -1.32 -7.74 -0.47
N VAL A 121 -2.50 -7.46 -1.02
CA VAL A 121 -2.78 -6.95 -2.37
C VAL A 121 -2.64 -5.43 -2.56
N HIS A 122 -2.04 -4.73 -1.61
CA HIS A 122 -2.01 -3.27 -1.56
C HIS A 122 -1.50 -2.56 -2.85
N ILE A 123 -0.49 -3.12 -3.52
CA ILE A 123 0.08 -2.54 -4.76
C ILE A 123 -0.94 -2.62 -5.91
N ALA A 124 -1.71 -3.70 -5.94
CA ALA A 124 -2.67 -4.00 -6.98
C ALA A 124 -4.05 -3.39 -6.75
N PHE A 125 -4.50 -3.30 -5.49
CA PHE A 125 -5.85 -2.86 -5.24
C PHE A 125 -6.03 -1.37 -5.56
N ILE A 126 -5.02 -0.51 -5.40
CA ILE A 126 -5.19 0.93 -5.69
C ILE A 126 -5.49 1.15 -7.17
N PRO A 127 -4.69 0.65 -8.14
CA PRO A 127 -5.00 0.78 -9.56
C PRO A 127 -6.30 0.10 -9.98
N VAL A 128 -6.73 -0.95 -9.27
CA VAL A 128 -7.92 -1.74 -9.64
C VAL A 128 -9.21 -1.18 -9.03
N LEU A 129 -9.19 -0.78 -7.77
CA LEU A 129 -10.37 -0.38 -7.00
C LEU A 129 -10.66 1.12 -7.12
N ILE A 130 -9.64 1.97 -7.14
CA ILE A 130 -9.84 3.41 -7.06
C ILE A 130 -10.42 4.01 -8.34
N PRO A 131 -9.97 3.65 -9.57
CA PRO A 131 -10.52 4.24 -10.79
C PRO A 131 -12.04 4.08 -10.95
N PRO A 132 -12.64 2.89 -10.72
CA PRO A 132 -14.11 2.73 -10.74
C PRO A 132 -14.84 3.63 -9.72
N LEU A 133 -14.22 3.88 -8.56
CA LEU A 133 -14.80 4.74 -7.52
C LEU A 133 -14.70 6.24 -7.83
N LEU A 134 -13.90 6.67 -8.82
CA LEU A 134 -13.77 8.09 -9.16
C LEU A 134 -15.10 8.69 -9.65
N ALA A 135 -15.91 7.92 -10.36
CA ALA A 135 -17.25 8.36 -10.78
C ALA A 135 -18.17 8.63 -9.58
N VAL A 136 -18.10 7.77 -8.55
CA VAL A 136 -18.84 7.91 -7.29
C VAL A 136 -18.34 9.14 -6.52
N MET A 137 -17.02 9.30 -6.40
CA MET A 137 -16.39 10.44 -5.72
C MET A 137 -16.78 11.77 -6.38
N ASN A 138 -16.84 11.81 -7.73
CA ASN A 138 -17.26 13.00 -8.46
C ASN A 138 -18.73 13.36 -8.18
N ARG A 139 -19.63 12.37 -8.19
CA ARG A 139 -21.06 12.60 -7.86
C ARG A 139 -21.25 13.11 -6.43
N LEU A 140 -20.41 12.64 -5.49
CA LEU A 140 -20.39 13.09 -4.10
C LEU A 140 -19.63 14.40 -3.88
N GLN A 141 -19.04 15.00 -4.92
CA GLN A 141 -18.13 16.15 -4.84
C GLN A 141 -17.05 15.96 -3.76
N LEU A 142 -16.53 14.75 -3.67
CA LEU A 142 -15.64 14.32 -2.60
C LEU A 142 -14.20 14.68 -2.94
N ASP A 143 -13.49 15.33 -2.03
CA ASP A 143 -12.08 15.66 -2.23
C ASP A 143 -11.22 14.38 -2.27
N ARG A 144 -10.65 14.08 -3.44
CA ARG A 144 -9.79 12.90 -3.66
C ARG A 144 -8.55 12.89 -2.77
N ARG A 145 -8.11 14.05 -2.25
CA ARG A 145 -7.01 14.15 -1.29
C ARG A 145 -7.38 13.58 0.07
N ALA A 146 -8.65 13.72 0.49
CA ALA A 146 -9.15 13.07 1.70
C ALA A 146 -9.07 11.54 1.58
N VAL A 147 -9.44 11.01 0.41
CA VAL A 147 -9.32 9.56 0.11
C VAL A 147 -7.87 9.13 0.11
N ALA A 148 -6.98 9.91 -0.52
CA ALA A 148 -5.55 9.61 -0.53
C ALA A 148 -4.98 9.56 0.89
N CYS A 149 -5.34 10.52 1.77
CA CYS A 149 -4.94 10.48 3.18
C CYS A 149 -5.47 9.24 3.91
N ALA A 150 -6.74 8.89 3.71
CA ALA A 150 -7.34 7.69 4.31
C ALA A 150 -6.67 6.40 3.82
N LEU A 151 -6.37 6.33 2.51
CA LEU A 151 -5.61 5.23 1.90
C LEU A 151 -4.21 5.14 2.51
N THR A 152 -3.43 6.23 2.50
CA THR A 152 -2.06 6.24 3.03
C THR A 152 -2.03 5.85 4.50
N PHE A 153 -2.95 6.38 5.32
CA PHE A 153 -3.05 5.98 6.73
C PHE A 153 -3.42 4.50 6.86
N GLY A 154 -4.47 4.05 6.16
CA GLY A 154 -4.93 2.66 6.20
C GLY A 154 -3.90 1.66 5.70
N LEU A 155 -2.98 2.07 4.83
CA LEU A 155 -1.89 1.23 4.37
C LEU A 155 -0.73 1.23 5.37
N THR A 156 -0.37 2.38 5.92
CA THR A 156 0.89 2.56 6.68
C THR A 156 0.74 2.23 8.16
N ALA A 157 -0.27 2.78 8.81
CA ALA A 157 -0.44 2.63 10.26
C ALA A 157 -0.61 1.17 10.71
N PRO A 158 -1.36 0.31 9.98
CA PRO A 158 -1.61 -1.04 10.44
C PRO A 158 -0.37 -1.94 10.47
N TYR A 159 0.50 -1.92 9.46
CA TYR A 159 1.70 -2.77 9.49
C TYR A 159 2.70 -2.31 10.55
N MET A 160 2.64 -1.05 10.99
CA MET A 160 3.48 -0.50 12.05
C MET A 160 2.99 -0.87 13.45
N LEU A 161 1.72 -1.27 13.61
CA LEU A 161 1.12 -1.48 14.94
C LEU A 161 0.61 -2.91 15.15
N LEU A 162 0.09 -3.56 14.12
CA LEU A 162 -0.58 -4.84 14.21
C LEU A 162 0.37 -5.95 13.75
N PRO A 163 0.80 -6.89 14.63
CA PRO A 163 1.71 -7.97 14.27
C PRO A 163 0.95 -9.13 13.59
N VAL A 164 0.21 -8.84 12.52
CA VAL A 164 -0.54 -9.80 11.72
C VAL A 164 -0.31 -9.55 10.23
N GLY A 165 -0.33 -10.60 9.41
CA GLY A 165 -0.03 -10.52 7.97
C GLY A 165 1.32 -9.83 7.69
N PHE A 166 1.33 -8.84 6.80
CA PHE A 166 2.55 -8.07 6.53
C PHE A 166 3.09 -7.31 7.74
N GLY A 167 2.24 -6.87 8.67
CA GLY A 167 2.70 -6.24 9.91
C GLY A 167 3.54 -7.18 10.77
N ALA A 168 3.24 -8.49 10.79
CA ALA A 168 4.08 -9.47 11.48
C ALA A 168 5.47 -9.57 10.86
N ILE A 169 5.53 -9.63 9.52
CA ILE A 169 6.77 -9.69 8.75
C ILE A 169 7.59 -8.41 8.99
N PHE A 170 6.97 -7.24 8.85
CA PHE A 170 7.64 -5.97 9.05
C PHE A 170 8.16 -5.81 10.49
N LEU A 171 7.32 -6.07 11.50
CA LEU A 171 7.68 -5.83 12.90
C LEU A 171 8.67 -6.87 13.43
N ASN A 172 8.45 -8.16 13.17
CA ASN A 172 9.22 -9.23 13.79
C ASN A 172 10.40 -9.69 12.93
N ASP A 173 10.19 -9.87 11.63
CA ASP A 173 11.18 -10.51 10.77
C ASP A 173 12.15 -9.49 10.15
N ILE A 174 11.68 -8.26 9.93
CA ILE A 174 12.50 -7.17 9.38
C ILE A 174 12.98 -6.27 10.51
N LEU A 175 12.08 -5.51 11.14
CA LEU A 175 12.47 -4.41 12.03
C LEU A 175 13.14 -4.92 13.31
N LEU A 176 12.52 -5.87 14.01
CA LEU A 176 13.10 -6.45 15.23
C LEU A 176 14.42 -7.18 14.97
N ALA A 177 14.49 -7.98 13.89
CA ALA A 177 15.71 -8.69 13.53
C ALA A 177 16.88 -7.72 13.27
N ASN A 178 16.65 -6.67 12.47
CA ASN A 178 17.66 -5.65 12.20
C ASN A 178 18.03 -4.86 13.47
N LEU A 179 17.06 -4.53 14.33
CA LEU A 179 17.32 -3.81 15.58
C LEU A 179 18.16 -4.63 16.55
N ASN A 180 17.85 -5.91 16.75
CA ASN A 180 18.62 -6.79 17.63
C ASN A 180 20.00 -7.10 17.05
N SER A 181 20.11 -7.33 15.74
CA SER A 181 21.41 -7.54 15.09
C SER A 181 22.33 -6.32 15.22
N ALA A 182 21.80 -5.10 15.03
CA ALA A 182 22.56 -3.87 15.22
C ALA A 182 22.80 -3.52 16.70
N GLY A 183 21.91 -3.96 17.60
CA GLY A 183 21.93 -3.68 19.03
C GLY A 183 22.77 -4.66 19.86
N GLU A 184 23.02 -5.86 19.36
CA GLU A 184 23.79 -6.91 20.04
C GLU A 184 25.19 -6.44 20.48
N PRO A 185 25.99 -5.74 19.65
CA PRO A 185 27.29 -5.20 20.07
C PRO A 185 27.21 -4.16 21.20
N LEU A 186 26.03 -3.56 21.41
CA LEU A 186 25.76 -2.55 22.44
C LEU A 186 25.12 -3.18 23.69
N GLY A 187 24.90 -4.50 23.71
CA GLY A 187 24.20 -5.20 24.79
C GLY A 187 22.70 -4.86 24.86
N LEU A 188 22.11 -4.41 23.76
CA LEU A 188 20.70 -4.07 23.68
C LEU A 188 19.87 -5.29 23.28
N GLU A 189 18.89 -5.65 24.10
CA GLU A 189 17.91 -6.67 23.79
C GLU A 189 16.52 -6.03 23.66
N ILE A 190 15.97 -6.06 22.44
CA ILE A 190 14.64 -5.54 22.15
C ILE A 190 13.68 -6.73 22.04
N SER A 191 12.57 -6.64 22.78
CA SER A 191 11.51 -7.65 22.73
C SER A 191 10.43 -7.30 21.70
N ARG A 192 9.70 -8.32 21.22
CA ARG A 192 8.61 -8.18 20.24
C ARG A 192 7.53 -7.17 20.65
N GLY A 193 7.24 -7.05 21.95
CA GLY A 193 6.23 -6.11 22.46
C GLY A 193 6.67 -4.65 22.46
N MET A 194 7.98 -4.39 22.48
CA MET A 194 8.52 -3.02 22.52
C MET A 194 8.38 -2.30 21.19
N VAL A 195 8.49 -3.02 20.07
CA VAL A 195 8.49 -2.42 18.73
C VAL A 195 7.14 -1.78 18.38
N PRO A 196 5.98 -2.46 18.51
CA PRO A 196 4.68 -1.85 18.25
C PRO A 196 4.38 -0.67 19.21
N MET A 197 4.81 -0.78 20.47
CA MET A 197 4.67 0.30 21.45
C MET A 197 5.45 1.54 21.04
N ALA A 198 6.68 1.38 20.55
CA ALA A 198 7.47 2.50 20.03
C ALA A 198 6.84 3.09 18.75
N MET A 199 6.32 2.23 17.86
CA MET A 199 5.64 2.64 16.63
C MET A 199 4.26 3.29 16.87
N ALA A 200 3.67 3.14 18.05
CA ALA A 200 2.43 3.82 18.40
C ALA A 200 2.56 5.35 18.36
N LEU A 201 3.75 5.89 18.66
CA LEU A 201 4.01 7.33 18.62
C LEU A 201 3.90 7.91 17.18
N PRO A 202 4.66 7.43 16.18
CA PRO A 202 4.50 7.90 14.80
C PRO A 202 3.10 7.57 14.24
N VAL A 203 2.51 6.43 14.60
CA VAL A 203 1.13 6.08 14.19
C VAL A 203 0.10 7.07 14.77
N GLY A 204 0.26 7.48 16.02
CA GLY A 204 -0.57 8.51 16.64
C GLY A 204 -0.47 9.84 15.89
N GLY A 205 0.73 10.23 15.48
CA GLY A 205 0.95 11.41 14.61
C GLY A 205 0.23 11.29 13.27
N MET A 206 0.29 10.12 12.62
CA MET A 206 -0.44 9.86 11.38
C MET A 206 -1.96 9.88 11.57
N ALA A 207 -2.47 9.36 12.69
CA ALA A 207 -3.89 9.37 13.03
C ALA A 207 -4.39 10.80 13.24
N MET A 208 -3.64 11.62 13.97
CA MET A 208 -3.92 13.04 14.13
C MET A 208 -3.91 13.76 12.79
N GLY A 209 -2.93 13.49 11.93
CA GLY A 209 -2.86 14.01 10.57
C GLY A 209 -4.08 13.63 9.73
N LEU A 210 -4.55 12.38 9.82
CA LEU A 210 -5.76 11.92 9.15
C LEU A 210 -7.01 12.64 9.67
N LEU A 211 -7.16 12.80 10.98
CA LEU A 211 -8.28 13.53 11.57
C LEU A 211 -8.30 14.99 11.10
N VAL A 212 -7.14 15.66 11.08
CA VAL A 212 -7.02 17.02 10.54
C VAL A 212 -7.40 17.05 9.06
N ALA A 213 -6.91 16.09 8.27
CA ALA A 213 -7.21 16.00 6.85
C ALA A 213 -8.71 15.82 6.57
N LEU A 214 -9.38 14.91 7.29
CA LEU A 214 -10.79 14.57 7.06
C LEU A 214 -11.75 15.62 7.64
N LEU A 215 -11.47 16.14 8.84
CA LEU A 215 -12.38 17.03 9.57
C LEU A 215 -12.18 18.51 9.23
N PHE A 216 -10.96 18.92 8.86
CA PHE A 216 -10.62 20.33 8.66
C PHE A 216 -10.14 20.62 7.23
N SER A 217 -9.05 20.00 6.77
CA SER A 217 -8.37 20.39 5.53
C SER A 217 -9.15 20.06 4.26
N TYR A 218 -9.79 18.89 4.19
CA TYR A 218 -10.46 18.39 2.98
C TYR A 218 -11.96 18.16 3.18
N ARG A 219 -12.57 18.89 4.13
CA ARG A 219 -14.02 18.81 4.39
C ARG A 219 -14.87 19.40 3.25
N GLY A 220 -14.29 20.33 2.48
CA GLY A 220 -14.98 21.06 1.42
C GLY A 220 -15.42 20.19 0.25
N GLN A 221 -16.48 20.64 -0.44
CA GLN A 221 -16.92 20.03 -1.69
C GLN A 221 -15.93 20.38 -2.81
N ARG A 222 -15.63 19.41 -3.68
CA ARG A 222 -14.76 19.60 -4.82
C ARG A 222 -15.37 19.01 -6.08
N SER A 223 -15.53 19.85 -7.10
CA SER A 223 -15.87 19.40 -8.45
C SER A 223 -14.60 19.09 -9.22
N TYR A 224 -14.60 17.94 -9.90
CA TYR A 224 -13.54 17.53 -10.80
C TYR A 224 -14.11 17.41 -12.20
N ALA A 225 -13.33 17.84 -13.21
CA ALA A 225 -13.68 17.56 -14.60
C ALA A 225 -13.82 16.05 -14.80
N SER A 226 -14.95 15.61 -15.36
CA SER A 226 -15.18 14.25 -15.80
C SER A 226 -14.36 13.99 -17.07
N LYS A 227 -13.05 13.87 -16.89
CA LYS A 227 -12.18 13.23 -17.88
C LYS A 227 -12.31 11.74 -17.67
N ASP A 228 -12.39 10.99 -18.75
CA ASP A 228 -12.43 9.54 -18.70
C ASP A 228 -11.07 9.04 -18.16
N VAL A 229 -11.01 8.81 -16.85
CA VAL A 229 -9.74 8.56 -16.14
C VAL A 229 -9.16 7.19 -16.54
N ALA A 230 -9.97 6.30 -17.10
CA ALA A 230 -9.53 5.05 -17.71
C ALA A 230 -8.54 5.28 -18.86
N ALA A 231 -8.75 6.31 -19.70
CA ALA A 231 -7.91 6.57 -20.86
C ALA A 231 -6.47 7.04 -20.51
N LEU A 232 -6.25 7.58 -19.31
CA LEU A 232 -4.96 8.18 -18.92
C LEU A 232 -3.90 7.15 -18.46
N ASN A 233 -4.29 5.92 -18.11
CA ASN A 233 -3.37 4.87 -17.66
C ASN A 233 -2.99 3.87 -18.76
N GLY A 234 -3.37 4.11 -20.03
CA GLY A 234 -3.18 3.13 -21.10
C GLY A 234 -3.96 1.81 -20.90
N GLN A 235 -4.82 1.77 -19.88
CA GLN A 235 -5.74 0.68 -19.61
C GLN A 235 -7.11 1.10 -20.12
N THR A 236 -7.50 0.64 -21.31
CA THR A 236 -8.91 0.67 -21.70
C THR A 236 -9.68 -0.20 -20.72
N HIS A 237 -10.21 0.43 -19.66
CA HIS A 237 -11.13 -0.20 -18.73
C HIS A 237 -12.46 -0.35 -19.47
N THR A 238 -12.55 -1.37 -20.33
CA THR A 238 -13.85 -1.85 -20.79
C THR A 238 -14.53 -2.43 -19.55
N PRO A 239 -15.70 -1.90 -19.14
CA PRO A 239 -16.44 -2.44 -18.00
C PRO A 239 -16.57 -3.95 -18.18
N VAL A 240 -16.01 -4.73 -17.26
CA VAL A 240 -16.07 -6.18 -17.38
C VAL A 240 -17.40 -6.61 -16.79
N GLU A 241 -18.29 -7.15 -17.63
CA GLU A 241 -19.53 -7.71 -17.11
C GLU A 241 -19.19 -8.88 -16.16
N PRO A 242 -19.73 -8.84 -14.92
CA PRO A 242 -19.45 -9.88 -13.96
C PRO A 242 -20.09 -11.18 -14.42
N HIS A 243 -19.25 -12.16 -14.77
CA HIS A 243 -19.70 -13.50 -15.12
C HIS A 243 -19.39 -14.47 -13.97
N LEU A 244 -20.30 -15.44 -13.76
CA LEU A 244 -20.27 -16.40 -12.65
C LEU A 244 -18.90 -17.09 -12.47
N LEU A 245 -18.25 -17.42 -13.57
CA LEU A 245 -16.94 -18.09 -13.57
C LEU A 245 -15.84 -17.20 -13.01
N GLY A 246 -15.81 -15.90 -13.37
CA GLY A 246 -14.86 -14.93 -12.82
C GLY A 246 -15.08 -14.63 -11.33
N LEU A 247 -16.34 -14.64 -10.89
CA LEU A 247 -16.70 -14.52 -9.47
C LEU A 247 -16.25 -15.75 -8.67
N VAL A 248 -16.48 -16.96 -9.19
CA VAL A 248 -16.03 -18.20 -8.57
C VAL A 248 -14.50 -18.26 -8.52
N VAL A 249 -13.80 -17.93 -9.61
CA VAL A 249 -12.33 -17.91 -9.65
C VAL A 249 -11.78 -16.88 -8.66
N SER A 250 -12.40 -15.69 -8.56
CA SER A 250 -12.00 -14.70 -7.56
C SER A 250 -12.27 -15.17 -6.14
N GLY A 251 -13.40 -15.83 -5.90
CA GLY A 251 -13.75 -16.41 -4.60
C GLY A 251 -12.75 -17.49 -4.19
N VAL A 252 -12.42 -18.42 -5.09
CA VAL A 252 -11.39 -19.44 -4.88
C VAL A 252 -10.03 -18.79 -4.63
N ALA A 253 -9.66 -17.77 -5.41
CA ALA A 253 -8.41 -17.05 -5.23
C ALA A 253 -8.34 -16.31 -3.90
N ILE A 254 -9.45 -15.71 -3.44
CA ILE A 254 -9.54 -15.06 -2.13
C ILE A 254 -9.42 -16.10 -1.01
N VAL A 255 -10.11 -17.23 -1.11
CA VAL A 255 -10.01 -18.33 -0.13
C VAL A 255 -8.59 -18.89 -0.09
N ALA A 256 -7.98 -19.17 -1.25
CA ALA A 256 -6.61 -19.65 -1.33
C ALA A 256 -5.58 -18.62 -0.82
N ALA A 257 -5.82 -17.32 -1.05
CA ALA A 257 -4.97 -16.25 -0.54
C ALA A 257 -5.16 -16.01 0.98
N LEU A 258 -6.34 -16.33 1.53
CA LEU A 258 -6.68 -16.22 2.95
C LEU A 258 -6.33 -17.47 3.76
N GLY A 259 -6.03 -18.61 3.11
CA GLY A 259 -5.60 -19.90 3.66
C GLY A 259 -5.83 -20.09 5.17
N LEU A 260 -6.98 -20.57 5.65
CA LEU A 260 -7.51 -21.94 5.51
C LEU A 260 -6.90 -22.82 4.40
#